data_AF-A0A0D1EJ83-F1
#
_entry.id   AF-A0A0D1EJ83-F1
#
_cell.length_a   1.000
_cell.length_b   1.000
_cell.length_c   1.000
_cell.angle_alpha   90.00
_cell.angle_beta   90.00
_cell.angle_gamma   90.00
#
_symmetry.space_group_name_H-M   'P 1'
#
loop_
_entity.id
_entity.type
_entity.pdbx_description
1 polymer ?
#
loop_
_entity_poly.entity_id
_entity_poly.type
_entity_poly.pdbx_seq_one_letter_code
_entity_poly.pdbx_strand_id
1 'polypeptide(L)'
;MALHWTALIAIVAWLAGVLPTWALALHAFAWAGISIAWGLRGGPSPALPDPWRKLAWLGQAALLALYVVGAVTALMGLVAAGSILMATIAVGVLHGMFNIWRASVLGDGAFRRMLPKALW
;
A
#
# COMPACT_ATOMS: atom_id res chain seq x y z
N MET A 1 7.16 7.16 4.31
CA MET A 1 6.13 7.72 3.41
C MET A 1 6.52 7.58 1.95
N ALA A 2 7.75 7.91 1.54
CA ALA A 2 8.20 7.69 0.15
C ALA A 2 7.92 6.26 -0.37
N LEU A 3 8.23 5.21 0.40
CA LEU A 3 7.93 3.82 0.03
C LEU A 3 6.45 3.53 -0.21
N HIS A 4 5.55 4.09 0.60
CA HIS A 4 4.11 3.96 0.40
C HIS A 4 3.69 4.56 -0.96
N TRP A 5 4.10 5.79 -1.23
CA TRP A 5 3.72 6.51 -2.44
C TRP A 5 4.38 5.96 -3.71
N THR A 6 5.55 5.33 -3.58
CA THR A 6 6.27 4.73 -4.71
C THR A 6 5.85 3.28 -4.99
N ALA A 7 5.00 2.66 -4.16
CA ALA A 7 4.55 1.28 -4.40
C ALA A 7 3.81 1.13 -5.74
N LEU A 8 2.89 2.04 -6.05
CA LEU A 8 2.18 2.03 -7.35
C LEU A 8 3.17 2.15 -8.52
N ILE A 9 4.12 3.09 -8.42
CA ILE A 9 5.15 3.32 -9.44
C ILE A 9 6.01 2.08 -9.61
N ALA A 10 6.44 1.45 -8.52
CA ALA A 10 7.25 0.24 -8.55
C ALA A 10 6.52 -0.92 -9.24
N ILE A 11 5.24 -1.13 -8.90
CA ILE A 11 4.42 -2.19 -9.52
C ILE A 11 4.23 -1.92 -11.03
N VAL A 12 3.85 -0.71 -11.41
CA VAL A 12 3.67 -0.34 -12.83
C VAL A 12 4.97 -0.47 -13.61
N ALA A 13 6.09 -0.01 -13.04
CA ALA A 13 7.40 -0.11 -13.66
C ALA A 13 7.83 -1.58 -13.86
N TRP A 14 7.53 -2.46 -12.90
CA TRP A 14 7.81 -3.88 -13.04
C TRP A 14 6.96 -4.54 -14.13
N LEU A 15 5.66 -4.26 -14.17
CA LEU A 15 4.79 -4.77 -15.24
C LEU A 15 5.20 -4.29 -16.63
N ALA A 16 5.67 -3.05 -16.72
CA ALA A 16 6.15 -2.46 -17.97
C ALA A 16 7.54 -3.01 -18.38
N GLY A 17 8.14 -3.89 -17.57
CA GLY A 17 9.44 -4.49 -17.85
C GLY A 17 10.64 -3.55 -17.65
N VAL A 18 10.45 -2.40 -17.01
CA VAL A 18 11.51 -1.40 -16.79
C VAL A 18 12.15 -1.47 -15.41
N LEU A 19 11.52 -2.15 -14.45
CA LEU A 19 12.06 -2.39 -13.11
C LEU A 19 12.46 -3.86 -12.95
N PRO A 20 13.72 -4.18 -12.61
CA PRO A 20 14.12 -5.56 -12.39
C PRO A 20 13.42 -6.13 -11.15
N THR A 21 13.11 -7.42 -11.20
CA THR A 21 12.34 -8.12 -10.15
C THR A 21 12.94 -7.99 -8.75
N TRP A 22 14.28 -8.03 -8.62
CA TRP A 22 14.93 -7.88 -7.32
C TRP A 22 14.68 -6.50 -6.70
N ALA A 23 14.53 -5.44 -7.52
CA ALA A 23 14.27 -4.10 -7.04
C ALA A 23 12.83 -3.95 -6.55
N LEU A 24 11.87 -4.60 -7.22
CA LEU A 24 10.48 -4.70 -6.74
C LEU A 24 10.43 -5.42 -5.38
N ALA A 25 11.12 -6.56 -5.26
CA ALA A 25 11.19 -7.33 -4.01
C ALA A 25 11.83 -6.51 -2.88
N LEU A 26 12.97 -5.87 -3.14
CA LEU A 26 13.64 -5.01 -2.15
C LEU A 26 12.71 -3.87 -1.68
N HIS A 27 11.98 -3.24 -2.60
CA HIS A 27 11.02 -2.19 -2.26
C HIS A 27 9.90 -2.72 -1.35
N ALA A 28 9.30 -3.85 -1.72
CA ALA A 28 8.24 -4.48 -0.93
C ALA A 28 8.71 -4.88 0.47
N PHE A 29 9.89 -5.49 0.59
CA PHE A 29 10.48 -5.87 1.87
C PHE A 29 10.88 -4.67 2.71
N ALA A 30 11.44 -3.62 2.11
CA ALA A 30 11.77 -2.39 2.84
C ALA A 30 10.50 -1.75 3.42
N TRP A 31 9.40 -1.74 2.63
CA TRP A 31 8.14 -1.17 3.09
C TRP A 31 7.49 -2.03 4.20
N ALA A 32 7.55 -3.35 4.06
CA ALA A 32 7.09 -4.27 5.10
C ALA A 32 7.91 -4.13 6.40
N GLY A 33 9.24 -4.12 6.29
CA GLY A 33 10.14 -3.97 7.44
C GLY A 33 9.90 -2.66 8.20
N ILE A 34 9.75 -1.55 7.48
CA ILE A 34 9.41 -0.26 8.09
C ILE A 34 8.04 -0.29 8.78
N SER A 35 7.05 -0.95 8.16
CA SER A 35 5.70 -1.06 8.73
C SER A 35 5.65 -1.95 9.97
N ILE A 36 6.51 -2.97 10.05
CA ILE A 36 6.67 -3.81 11.25
C ILE A 36 7.37 -3.02 12.36
N ALA A 37 8.47 -2.33 12.04
CA ALA A 37 9.29 -1.63 13.04
C ALA A 37 8.59 -0.39 13.62
N TRP A 38 7.84 0.36 12.81
CA TRP A 38 7.25 1.65 13.21
C TRP A 38 5.72 1.69 13.11
N GLY A 39 5.09 0.57 12.81
CA GLY A 39 3.64 0.49 12.58
C GLY A 39 3.20 1.07 11.24
N LEU A 40 1.99 0.70 10.84
CA LEU A 40 1.31 1.28 9.69
C LEU A 40 0.92 2.73 10.00
N ARG A 41 1.30 3.66 9.11
CA ARG A 41 1.08 5.10 9.35
C ARG A 41 -0.32 5.59 8.97
N GLY A 42 -1.16 4.73 8.40
CA GLY A 42 -2.57 5.00 8.19
C GLY A 42 -3.42 4.58 9.37
N GLY A 43 -3.98 5.54 10.09
CA GLY A 43 -4.99 5.25 11.11
C GLY A 43 -6.37 4.94 10.50
N PRO A 44 -7.17 4.05 11.13
CA PRO A 44 -8.57 3.87 10.75
C PRO A 44 -9.36 5.16 11.03
N SER A 45 -10.54 5.29 10.43
CA SER A 45 -11.37 6.49 10.63
C SER A 45 -11.83 6.59 12.09
N PRO A 46 -11.71 7.78 12.74
CA PRO A 46 -12.26 7.99 14.08
C PRO A 46 -13.79 7.90 14.09
N ALA A 47 -14.44 8.04 12.93
CA ALA A 47 -15.88 7.92 12.79
C ALA A 47 -16.39 6.46 12.87
N LEU A 48 -15.52 5.45 12.72
CA LEU A 48 -15.92 4.06 12.85
C LEU A 48 -15.93 3.63 14.32
N PRO A 49 -17.01 3.02 14.84
CA PRO A 49 -16.98 2.39 16.15
C PRO A 49 -16.15 1.11 16.12
N ASP A 50 -15.67 0.66 17.28
CA ASP A 50 -15.19 -0.71 17.42
C ASP A 50 -16.36 -1.70 17.29
N PRO A 51 -16.18 -2.88 16.66
CA PRO A 51 -14.93 -3.47 16.17
C PRO A 51 -14.56 -3.08 14.73
N TRP A 52 -15.44 -2.37 14.00
CA TRP A 52 -15.26 -2.04 12.59
C TRP A 52 -14.00 -1.20 12.33
N ARG A 53 -13.64 -0.34 13.28
CA ARG A 53 -12.38 0.42 13.25
C ARG A 53 -11.15 -0.48 13.16
N LYS A 54 -11.11 -1.57 13.94
CA LYS A 54 -10.01 -2.55 13.92
C LYS A 54 -9.98 -3.33 12.60
N LEU A 55 -11.15 -3.76 12.12
CA LEU A 55 -11.25 -4.49 10.85
C LEU A 55 -10.80 -3.63 9.66
N ALA A 56 -11.19 -2.36 9.62
CA ALA A 56 -10.74 -1.41 8.60
C ALA A 56 -9.22 -1.20 8.63
N TRP A 57 -8.60 -1.28 9.81
CA TRP A 57 -7.14 -1.19 9.94
C TRP A 57 -6.43 -2.43 9.38
N LEU A 58 -6.98 -3.63 9.59
CA LEU A 58 -6.43 -4.88 9.01
C LEU A 58 -6.39 -4.85 7.48
N GLY A 59 -7.29 -4.12 6.83
CA GLY A 59 -7.26 -3.92 5.38
C GLY A 59 -5.94 -3.30 4.87
N GLN A 60 -5.28 -2.45 5.67
CA GLN A 60 -3.98 -1.89 5.30
C GLN A 60 -2.86 -2.93 5.37
N ALA A 61 -2.88 -3.77 6.41
CA ALA A 61 -1.93 -4.87 6.54
C ALA A 61 -2.13 -5.89 5.42
N ALA A 62 -3.37 -6.20 5.08
CA ALA A 62 -3.71 -7.11 3.98
C ALA A 62 -3.22 -6.59 2.62
N LEU A 63 -3.38 -5.30 2.33
CA LEU A 63 -2.88 -4.70 1.08
C LEU A 63 -1.35 -4.74 1.00
N LEU A 64 -0.65 -4.44 2.11
CA LEU A 64 0.80 -4.58 2.19
C LEU A 64 1.25 -6.03 1.99
N ALA A 65 0.56 -6.98 2.63
CA ALA A 65 0.84 -8.40 2.48
C ALA A 65 0.65 -8.85 1.02
N LEU A 66 -0.43 -8.40 0.36
CA LEU A 66 -0.68 -8.71 -1.04
C LEU A 66 0.45 -8.20 -1.96
N TYR A 67 0.97 -7.00 -1.69
CA TYR A 67 2.13 -6.47 -2.41
C TYR A 67 3.39 -7.33 -2.20
N VAL A 68 3.70 -7.69 -0.96
CA VAL A 68 4.86 -8.56 -0.64
C VAL A 68 4.70 -9.93 -1.31
N VAL A 69 3.52 -10.55 -1.23
CA VAL A 69 3.22 -11.83 -1.90
C VAL A 69 3.43 -11.71 -3.40
N GLY A 70 2.94 -10.64 -4.04
CA GLY A 70 3.15 -10.40 -5.47
C GLY A 70 4.63 -10.27 -5.83
N ALA A 71 5.40 -9.54 -5.03
CA ALA A 71 6.84 -9.34 -5.25
C ALA A 71 7.66 -10.63 -5.03
N VAL A 72 7.31 -11.45 -4.03
CA VAL A 72 7.94 -12.76 -3.81
C VAL A 72 7.59 -13.73 -4.94
N THR A 73 6.33 -13.75 -5.34
CA THR A 73 5.85 -14.56 -6.47
C THR A 73 6.61 -14.19 -7.76
N ALA A 74 6.85 -12.89 -7.99
CA ALA A 74 7.67 -12.40 -9.08
C ALA A 74 9.13 -12.87 -8.97
N LEU A 75 9.73 -12.77 -7.77
CA LEU A 75 11.11 -13.21 -7.51
C LEU A 75 11.31 -14.71 -7.75
N MET A 76 10.28 -15.51 -7.49
CA MET A 76 10.25 -16.94 -7.76
C MET A 76 9.98 -17.28 -9.25
N GLY A 77 9.78 -16.28 -10.11
CA GLY A 77 9.49 -16.49 -11.53
C GLY A 77 8.11 -17.12 -11.80
N LEU A 78 7.17 -17.00 -10.87
CA LEU A 78 5.86 -17.63 -10.99
C LEU A 78 4.92 -16.78 -11.86
N VAL A 79 4.20 -17.45 -12.77
CA VAL A 79 3.28 -16.81 -13.74
C VAL A 79 2.19 -15.96 -13.06
N ALA A 80 1.79 -16.34 -11.83
CA ALA A 80 0.76 -15.62 -11.08
C ALA A 80 1.16 -14.21 -10.61
N ALA A 81 2.44 -13.84 -10.67
CA ALA A 81 2.95 -12.57 -10.14
C ALA A 81 2.22 -11.35 -10.71
N GLY A 82 2.04 -11.31 -12.04
CA GLY A 82 1.36 -10.20 -12.71
C GLY A 82 -0.07 -10.02 -12.23
N SER A 83 -0.83 -11.11 -12.10
CA SER A 83 -2.22 -11.08 -11.62
C SER A 83 -2.33 -10.59 -10.17
N ILE A 84 -1.44 -11.05 -9.28
CA ILE A 84 -1.44 -10.63 -7.87
C ILE A 84 -1.08 -9.15 -7.75
N LEU A 85 -0.08 -8.70 -8.51
CA LEU A 85 0.31 -7.29 -8.54
C LEU A 85 -0.79 -6.41 -9.14
N MET A 86 -1.58 -6.92 -10.10
CA MET A 86 -2.77 -6.23 -10.60
C MET A 86 -3.93 -6.17 -9.63
N ALA A 87 -4.18 -7.24 -8.89
CA ALA A 87 -5.08 -7.17 -7.75
C ALA A 87 -4.60 -6.13 -6.72
N THR A 88 -3.29 -6.03 -6.48
CA THR A 88 -2.69 -5.04 -5.58
C THR A 88 -2.96 -3.61 -6.07
N ILE A 89 -2.79 -3.32 -7.37
CA ILE A 89 -3.14 -2.01 -7.94
C ILE A 89 -4.64 -1.75 -7.79
N ALA A 90 -5.50 -2.68 -8.19
CA ALA A 90 -6.95 -2.49 -8.15
C ALA A 90 -7.44 -2.16 -6.73
N VAL A 91 -7.02 -2.95 -5.74
CA VAL A 91 -7.36 -2.70 -4.33
C VAL A 91 -6.69 -1.43 -3.82
N GLY A 92 -5.46 -1.14 -4.23
CA GLY A 92 -4.73 0.08 -3.89
C GLY A 92 -5.41 1.35 -4.40
N VAL A 93 -6.00 1.31 -5.60
CA VAL A 93 -6.80 2.42 -6.15
C VAL A 93 -8.06 2.63 -5.33
N LEU A 94 -8.80 1.57 -5.01
CA LEU A 94 -9.98 1.66 -4.14
C LEU A 94 -9.62 2.23 -2.76
N HIS A 95 -8.50 1.79 -2.19
CA HIS A 95 -7.96 2.31 -0.94
C HIS A 95 -7.61 3.80 -1.04
N GLY A 96 -6.95 4.23 -2.13
CA GLY A 96 -6.63 5.63 -2.39
C GLY A 96 -7.89 6.50 -2.52
N MET A 97 -8.85 6.06 -3.34
CA MET A 97 -10.14 6.74 -3.52
C MET A 97 -10.89 6.90 -2.21
N PHE A 98 -10.94 5.84 -1.38
CA PHE A 98 -11.56 5.91 -0.06
C PHE A 98 -10.89 6.95 0.86
N ASN A 99 -9.56 7.03 0.86
CA ASN A 99 -8.85 8.02 1.67
C ASN A 99 -9.04 9.46 1.15
N ILE A 100 -9.14 9.67 -0.17
CA ILE A 100 -9.46 10.97 -0.77
C ILE A 100 -10.89 11.39 -0.40
N TRP A 101 -11.86 10.49 -0.54
CA TRP A 101 -13.24 10.72 -0.11
C TRP A 101 -13.30 11.08 1.37
N ARG A 102 -12.65 10.31 2.24
CA ARG A 102 -12.64 10.56 3.68
C ARG A 102 -11.99 11.90 4.04
N ALA A 103 -10.91 12.28 3.36
CA ALA A 103 -10.26 13.56 3.57
C ALA A 103 -11.14 14.74 3.15
N SER A 104 -11.88 14.61 2.05
CA SER A 104 -12.77 15.66 1.53
C SER A 104 -14.11 15.75 2.25
N VAL A 105 -14.69 14.62 2.67
CA VAL A 105 -16.03 14.57 3.28
C VAL A 105 -15.97 14.62 4.81
N LEU A 106 -15.04 13.88 5.44
CA LEU A 106 -14.96 13.78 6.90
C LEU A 106 -13.94 14.73 7.52
N GLY A 107 -13.01 15.29 6.73
CA GLY A 107 -11.99 16.22 7.24
C GLY A 107 -11.06 15.61 8.31
N ASP A 108 -10.96 14.29 8.41
CA ASP A 108 -10.33 13.58 9.53
C ASP A 108 -8.78 13.62 9.56
N GLY A 109 -8.19 14.41 8.66
CA GLY A 109 -6.76 14.61 8.49
C GLY A 109 -5.99 13.37 8.05
N ALA A 110 -6.65 12.27 7.64
CA ALA A 110 -5.96 11.03 7.27
C ALA A 110 -4.98 11.21 6.11
N PHE A 111 -5.39 11.95 5.08
CA PHE A 111 -4.54 12.24 3.92
C PHE A 111 -3.31 13.07 4.32
N ARG A 112 -3.49 14.08 5.19
CA ARG A 112 -2.40 14.91 5.71
C ARG A 112 -1.35 14.09 6.47
N ARG A 113 -1.77 13.05 7.21
CA ARG A 113 -0.85 12.14 7.91
C ARG A 113 -0.02 11.26 6.95
N MET A 114 -0.52 11.01 5.74
CA MET A 114 0.11 10.14 4.76
C MET A 114 1.00 10.89 3.76
N LEU A 115 0.73 12.17 3.51
CA LEU A 115 1.53 12.99 2.58
C LEU A 115 3.00 13.08 3.01
N PRO A 116 3.94 13.10 2.04
CA PRO A 116 5.33 13.49 2.31
C PRO A 116 5.38 14.90 2.93
N LYS A 117 6.12 15.05 4.03
CA LYS A 117 6.24 16.33 4.76
C LYS A 117 6.79 17.48 3.92
N ALA A 118 7.51 17.19 2.83
CA ALA A 118 8.05 18.20 1.92
C ALA A 118 6.99 18.83 0.98
N LEU A 119 5.79 18.26 0.92
CA LEU A 119 4.67 18.77 0.11
C LEU A 119 3.70 19.61 0.95
N TRP A 120 4.11 20.03 2.14
CA TRP A 120 3.31 20.76 3.13
C TRP A 120 4.15 21.81 3.85
#